data_AF-A0A1R0W633-F1
#
_entry.id   AF-A0A1R0W633-F1
#
_cell.length_a   1.000
_cell.length_b   1.000
_cell.length_c   1.000
_cell.angle_alpha   90.00
_cell.angle_beta   90.00
_cell.angle_gamma   90.00
#
_symmetry.space_group_name_H-M   'P 1'
#
loop_
_entity.id
_entity.type
_entity.pdbx_description
1 polymer ?
#
loop_
_entity_poly.entity_id
_entity_poly.type
_entity_poly.pdbx_seq_one_letter_code
_entity_poly.pdbx_strand_id
1 'polypeptide(L)'
;MAHTAVNNHHDDHGHDHGHHDPQELKTLGFWLFLISDLILFSVFFATYIVLKDNTAGGPEGPDLFNMTIIIINTFVLLTSSFTSGLAILAMNRGDKKGLTIWLIVTAVLGLTFLGLEIYEFTEMVHHGALITTSAFTGAFYTLVGTHGAHVTFGLFWMFGLLLQLKKRGITPEIRGKVMNLSLFWHFLDVVWIFLLTIVYLMGVM
;
A
#
# COMPACT_ATOMS: atom_id res chain seq x y z
N MET A 1 46.42 47.26 -45.31
CA MET A 1 45.93 46.87 -43.96
C MET A 1 45.08 45.62 -44.13
N ALA A 2 45.67 44.43 -43.92
CA ALA A 2 44.97 43.15 -43.98
C ALA A 2 44.95 42.59 -42.55
N HIS A 3 43.79 42.61 -41.91
CA HIS A 3 43.57 42.06 -40.58
C HIS A 3 42.97 40.65 -40.71
N THR A 4 43.79 39.67 -40.31
CA THR A 4 43.48 38.51 -39.45
C THR A 4 42.09 37.86 -39.51
N ALA A 5 42.08 36.56 -39.86
CA ALA A 5 41.16 35.59 -39.29
C ALA A 5 41.90 34.24 -39.11
N VAL A 6 42.45 34.04 -37.91
CA VAL A 6 42.87 32.72 -37.42
C VAL A 6 41.62 32.08 -36.82
N ASN A 7 41.16 30.99 -37.43
CA ASN A 7 40.01 30.22 -36.97
C ASN A 7 40.48 29.23 -35.89
N ASN A 8 40.33 29.59 -34.62
CA ASN A 8 40.51 28.66 -33.51
C ASN A 8 39.21 27.84 -33.35
N HIS A 9 39.25 26.58 -33.77
CA HIS A 9 38.29 25.58 -33.30
C HIS A 9 38.59 25.31 -31.82
N HIS A 10 37.77 25.89 -30.94
CA HIS A 10 37.60 25.36 -29.60
C HIS A 10 36.58 24.22 -29.67
N ASP A 11 37.09 22.99 -29.55
CA ASP A 11 36.29 21.83 -29.21
C ASP A 11 35.79 22.00 -27.76
N ASP A 12 34.59 22.54 -27.63
CA ASP A 12 33.86 22.58 -26.36
C ASP A 12 33.35 21.16 -26.08
N HIS A 13 34.15 20.41 -25.32
CA HIS A 13 33.73 19.13 -24.78
C HIS A 13 32.58 19.35 -23.80
N GLY A 14 31.35 19.21 -24.31
CA GLY A 14 30.13 19.16 -23.53
C GLY A 14 30.26 18.09 -22.45
N HIS A 15 30.45 18.53 -21.21
CA HIS A 15 30.22 17.72 -20.04
C HIS A 15 28.73 17.38 -20.00
N ASP A 16 28.42 16.16 -20.44
CA ASP A 16 27.12 15.50 -20.29
C ASP A 16 26.89 15.24 -18.79
N HIS A 17 26.55 16.30 -18.06
CA HIS A 17 26.02 16.20 -16.72
C HIS A 17 24.64 15.57 -16.88
N GLY A 18 24.58 14.24 -16.77
CA GLY A 18 23.35 13.47 -16.71
C GLY A 18 22.40 14.13 -15.74
N HIS A 19 21.43 14.86 -16.29
CA HIS A 19 20.29 15.40 -15.58
C HIS A 19 19.43 14.21 -15.15
N HIS A 20 19.86 13.51 -14.10
CA HIS A 20 19.01 12.54 -13.43
C HIS A 20 17.88 13.34 -12.81
N ASP A 21 16.72 13.30 -13.46
CA ASP A 21 15.54 14.00 -12.99
C ASP A 21 15.28 13.57 -11.53
N PRO A 22 15.25 14.51 -10.56
CA PRO A 22 15.09 14.18 -9.14
C PRO A 22 13.77 13.47 -8.84
N GLN A 23 12.87 13.39 -9.81
CA GLN A 23 11.60 12.69 -9.77
C GLN A 23 11.73 11.20 -10.12
N GLU A 24 12.63 10.82 -11.03
CA GLU A 24 12.93 9.41 -11.34
C GLU A 24 13.64 8.74 -10.17
N LEU A 25 14.63 9.40 -9.56
CA LEU A 25 15.32 8.89 -8.37
C LEU A 25 14.35 8.67 -7.18
N LYS A 26 13.36 9.56 -7.00
CA LYS A 26 12.32 9.39 -5.97
C LYS A 26 11.39 8.22 -6.27
N THR A 27 11.09 7.97 -7.55
CA THR A 27 10.25 6.86 -7.97
C THR A 27 10.99 5.52 -7.83
N LEU A 28 12.26 5.49 -8.21
CA LEU A 28 13.14 4.32 -8.02
C LEU A 28 13.33 4.00 -6.54
N GLY A 29 13.60 5.00 -5.70
CA GLY A 29 13.70 4.82 -4.25
C GLY A 29 12.39 4.30 -3.64
N PHE A 30 11.25 4.78 -4.12
CA PHE A 30 9.95 4.29 -3.70
C PHE A 30 9.69 2.84 -4.16
N TRP A 31 10.13 2.47 -5.35
CA TRP A 31 10.00 1.10 -5.84
C TRP A 31 10.86 0.10 -5.06
N LEU A 32 12.09 0.49 -4.72
CA LEU A 32 12.95 -0.28 -3.81
C LEU A 32 12.33 -0.45 -2.43
N PHE A 33 11.68 0.59 -1.92
CA PHE A 33 10.91 0.51 -0.67
C PHE A 33 9.78 -0.53 -0.77
N LEU A 34 9.01 -0.56 -1.86
CA LEU A 34 7.96 -1.58 -2.06
C LEU A 34 8.52 -3.01 -2.13
N ILE A 35 9.68 -3.21 -2.75
CA ILE A 35 10.33 -4.53 -2.78
C ILE A 35 10.75 -4.96 -1.37
N SER A 36 11.27 -4.03 -0.56
CA SER A 36 11.63 -4.31 0.83
C SER A 36 10.41 -4.76 1.64
N ASP A 37 9.28 -4.06 1.50
CA ASP A 37 8.02 -4.43 2.16
C ASP A 37 7.52 -5.80 1.67
N LEU A 38 7.64 -6.09 0.37
CA LEU A 38 7.28 -7.39 -0.19
C LEU A 38 8.10 -8.54 0.40
N ILE A 39 9.41 -8.34 0.58
CA ILE A 39 10.30 -9.33 1.20
C ILE A 39 9.92 -9.51 2.67
N LEU A 40 9.64 -8.43 3.39
CA LEU A 40 9.17 -8.47 4.78
C LEU A 40 7.89 -9.30 4.92
N PHE A 41 6.88 -9.05 4.08
CA PHE A 41 5.66 -9.85 4.06
C PHE A 41 5.93 -11.31 3.67
N SER A 42 6.82 -11.55 2.70
CA SER A 42 7.18 -12.91 2.28
C SER A 42 7.77 -13.74 3.42
N VAL A 43 8.59 -13.15 4.29
CA VAL A 43 9.13 -13.83 5.48
C VAL A 43 8.02 -14.14 6.49
N PHE A 44 7.06 -13.24 6.69
CA PHE A 44 5.91 -13.52 7.55
C PHE A 44 5.00 -14.61 6.98
N PHE A 45 4.76 -14.63 5.66
CA PHE A 45 4.03 -15.70 4.99
C PHE A 45 4.76 -17.04 5.13
N ALA A 46 6.07 -17.08 4.92
CA ALA A 46 6.87 -18.29 5.11
C ALA A 46 6.79 -18.79 6.55
N THR A 47 6.88 -17.89 7.52
CA THR A 47 6.74 -18.21 8.96
C THR A 47 5.35 -18.79 9.26
N TYR A 48 4.29 -18.17 8.73
CA TYR A 48 2.91 -18.67 8.88
C TYR A 48 2.75 -20.08 8.30
N ILE A 49 3.24 -20.33 7.08
CA ILE A 49 3.16 -21.64 6.42
C ILE A 49 3.89 -22.72 7.22
N VAL A 50 5.06 -22.41 7.79
CA VAL A 50 5.84 -23.37 8.59
C VAL A 50 5.17 -23.65 9.95
N LEU A 51 4.56 -22.65 10.58
CA LEU A 51 3.90 -22.79 11.88
C LEU A 51 2.45 -23.28 11.78
N LYS A 52 1.89 -23.42 10.57
CA LYS A 52 0.49 -23.80 10.36
C LYS A 52 0.11 -25.13 11.00
N ASP A 53 1.01 -26.11 10.95
CA ASP A 53 0.76 -27.48 11.45
C ASP A 53 1.10 -27.63 12.96
N ASN A 54 1.60 -26.56 13.59
CA ASN A 54 1.93 -26.52 15.03
C ASN A 54 0.81 -25.90 15.87
N THR A 55 -0.43 -26.22 15.54
CA THR A 55 -1.61 -25.95 16.36
C THR A 55 -1.62 -26.92 17.53
N ALA A 56 -1.03 -26.52 18.66
CA ALA A 56 -1.00 -27.26 19.93
C ALA A 56 -2.40 -27.47 20.56
N GLY A 57 -3.33 -28.11 19.84
CA GLY A 57 -4.69 -28.43 20.29
C GLY A 57 -5.66 -27.24 20.40
N GLY A 58 -5.37 -26.12 19.73
CA GLY A 58 -6.26 -24.96 19.67
C GLY A 58 -7.44 -25.16 18.72
N PRO A 59 -8.57 -24.45 18.89
CA PRO A 59 -9.79 -24.64 18.11
C PRO A 59 -9.51 -24.50 16.61
N GLU A 60 -10.04 -25.44 15.82
CA GLU A 60 -9.95 -25.44 14.36
C GLU A 60 -10.79 -24.27 13.78
N GLY A 61 -10.28 -23.67 12.69
CA GLY A 61 -10.75 -22.43 12.08
C GLY A 61 -12.18 -22.32 11.51
N PRO A 62 -13.01 -23.37 11.31
CA PRO A 62 -14.28 -23.19 10.59
C PRO A 62 -15.32 -22.32 11.31
N ASP A 63 -15.27 -22.22 12.64
CA ASP A 63 -16.29 -21.53 13.45
C ASP A 63 -15.87 -20.12 13.92
N LEU A 64 -14.64 -19.69 13.58
CA LEU A 64 -14.09 -18.39 14.00
C LEU A 64 -14.05 -17.36 12.87
N PHE A 65 -13.99 -17.80 11.61
CA PHE A 65 -13.89 -16.91 10.45
C PHE A 65 -15.24 -16.71 9.79
N ASN A 66 -15.83 -15.53 9.94
CA ASN A 66 -17.07 -15.20 9.25
C ASN A 66 -16.76 -14.88 7.78
N MET A 67 -16.87 -15.88 6.92
CA MET A 67 -16.61 -15.79 5.47
C MET A 67 -17.33 -14.62 4.79
N THR A 68 -18.50 -14.22 5.32
CA THR A 68 -19.27 -13.08 4.81
C THR A 68 -18.55 -11.74 5.04
N ILE A 69 -17.96 -11.54 6.23
CA ILE A 69 -17.21 -10.31 6.56
C ILE A 69 -15.96 -10.22 5.68
N ILE A 70 -15.28 -11.35 5.47
CA ILE A 70 -14.08 -11.43 4.64
C ILE A 70 -14.40 -11.08 3.18
N ILE A 71 -15.47 -11.67 2.61
CA ILE A 71 -15.90 -11.38 1.22
C ILE A 71 -16.29 -9.90 1.07
N ILE A 72 -17.00 -9.34 2.05
CA ILE A 72 -17.34 -7.91 2.06
C ILE A 72 -16.07 -7.06 2.13
N ASN A 73 -15.10 -7.41 2.96
CA ASN A 73 -13.80 -6.75 3.05
C ASN A 73 -13.07 -6.74 1.71
N THR A 74 -12.99 -7.89 1.02
CA THR A 74 -12.39 -7.98 -0.31
C THR A 74 -13.10 -7.09 -1.31
N PHE A 75 -14.43 -7.05 -1.29
CA PHE A 75 -15.21 -6.21 -2.21
C PHE A 75 -14.97 -4.72 -1.94
N VAL A 76 -14.88 -4.32 -0.66
CA VAL A 76 -14.54 -2.95 -0.23
C VAL A 76 -13.13 -2.57 -0.70
N LEU A 77 -12.15 -3.47 -0.55
CA LEU A 77 -10.77 -3.22 -0.93
C LEU A 77 -10.59 -3.11 -2.46
N LEU A 78 -11.18 -4.03 -3.22
CA LEU A 78 -11.19 -3.97 -4.68
C LEU A 78 -11.87 -2.68 -5.20
N THR A 79 -12.98 -2.29 -4.57
CA THR A 79 -13.65 -1.02 -4.88
C THR A 79 -12.74 0.16 -4.55
N SER A 80 -12.05 0.14 -3.40
CA SER A 80 -11.08 1.16 -2.99
C SER A 80 -9.91 1.30 -3.97
N SER A 81 -9.38 0.19 -4.47
CA SER A 81 -8.32 0.14 -5.48
C SER A 81 -8.77 0.78 -6.79
N PHE A 82 -10.00 0.48 -7.22
CA PHE A 82 -10.61 1.09 -8.40
C PHE A 82 -10.80 2.60 -8.23
N THR A 83 -11.26 3.06 -7.05
CA THR A 83 -11.44 4.50 -6.78
C THR A 83 -10.13 5.27 -6.73
N SER A 84 -9.04 4.65 -6.24
CA SER A 84 -7.70 5.24 -6.29
C SER A 84 -7.22 5.44 -7.73
N GLY A 85 -7.46 4.47 -8.61
CA GLY A 85 -7.16 4.60 -10.04
C GLY A 85 -7.92 5.75 -10.70
N LEU A 86 -9.20 5.92 -10.36
CA LEU A 86 -10.02 7.05 -10.82
C LEU A 86 -9.52 8.40 -10.29
N ALA A 87 -8.96 8.43 -9.07
CA ALA A 87 -8.33 9.63 -8.51
C ALA A 87 -7.13 10.09 -9.35
N ILE A 88 -6.27 9.16 -9.79
CA ILE A 88 -5.15 9.47 -10.68
C ILE A 88 -5.66 10.00 -12.04
N LEU A 89 -6.72 9.40 -12.59
CA LEU A 89 -7.29 9.86 -13.85
C LEU A 89 -7.84 11.30 -13.74
N ALA A 90 -8.52 11.62 -12.64
CA ALA A 90 -9.00 12.97 -12.36
C ALA A 90 -7.83 13.97 -12.19
N MET A 91 -6.73 13.53 -11.57
CA MET A 91 -5.50 14.31 -11.46
C MET A 91 -4.84 14.57 -12.83
N ASN A 92 -4.81 13.58 -13.72
CA ASN A 92 -4.29 13.75 -15.09
C ASN A 92 -5.15 14.71 -15.93
N ARG A 93 -6.46 14.80 -15.65
CA ARG A 93 -7.36 15.78 -16.27
C ARG A 93 -7.28 17.18 -15.66
N GLY A 94 -6.47 17.36 -14.61
CA GLY A 94 -6.33 18.64 -13.89
C GLY A 94 -7.53 19.00 -13.01
N ASP A 95 -8.46 18.07 -12.78
CA ASP A 95 -9.66 18.32 -11.97
C ASP A 95 -9.37 18.14 -10.48
N LYS A 96 -9.16 19.28 -9.81
CA LYS A 96 -8.93 19.38 -8.36
C LYS A 96 -10.07 18.79 -7.54
N LYS A 97 -11.31 19.02 -7.97
CA LYS A 97 -12.51 18.59 -7.23
C LYS A 97 -12.67 17.08 -7.36
N GLY A 98 -12.55 16.57 -8.58
CA GLY A 98 -12.56 15.13 -8.85
C GLY A 98 -11.51 14.38 -8.04
N LEU A 99 -10.25 14.82 -8.09
CA LEU A 99 -9.16 14.21 -7.31
C LEU A 99 -9.48 14.17 -5.81
N THR A 100 -9.97 15.28 -5.25
CA THR A 100 -10.27 15.37 -3.80
C THR A 100 -11.40 14.42 -3.42
N ILE A 101 -12.48 14.36 -4.22
CA ILE A 101 -13.63 13.49 -3.95
C ILE A 101 -13.20 12.03 -4.00
N TRP A 102 -12.49 11.59 -5.05
CA TRP A 102 -12.05 10.20 -5.18
C TRP A 102 -11.05 9.78 -4.10
N LEU A 103 -10.15 10.67 -3.68
CA LEU A 103 -9.27 10.41 -2.53
C LEU A 103 -10.04 10.28 -1.21
N ILE A 104 -11.06 11.11 -0.98
CA ILE A 104 -11.91 10.98 0.22
C ILE A 104 -12.67 9.65 0.20
N VAL A 105 -13.26 9.28 -0.94
CA VAL A 105 -13.96 8.01 -1.10
C VAL A 105 -13.02 6.83 -0.81
N THR A 106 -11.81 6.87 -1.36
CA THR A 106 -10.77 5.84 -1.12
C THR A 106 -10.39 5.77 0.37
N ALA A 107 -10.22 6.91 1.02
CA ALA A 107 -9.90 6.97 2.45
C ALA A 107 -11.04 6.40 3.33
N VAL A 108 -12.29 6.71 3.01
CA VAL A 108 -13.46 6.17 3.73
C VAL A 108 -13.56 4.65 3.54
N LEU A 109 -13.38 4.15 2.31
CA LEU A 109 -13.38 2.71 2.05
C LEU A 109 -12.25 1.99 2.81
N GLY A 110 -11.04 2.57 2.84
CA GLY A 110 -9.92 2.05 3.62
C GLY A 110 -10.18 2.05 5.13
N LEU A 111 -10.88 3.06 5.66
CA LEU A 111 -11.24 3.13 7.07
C LEU A 111 -12.33 2.10 7.43
N THR A 112 -13.31 1.90 6.54
CA THR A 112 -14.30 0.82 6.69
C THR A 112 -13.63 -0.55 6.73
N PHE A 113 -12.69 -0.79 5.82
CA PHE A 113 -11.89 -2.02 5.79
C PHE A 113 -11.12 -2.24 7.10
N LEU A 114 -10.40 -1.21 7.59
CA LEU A 114 -9.66 -1.28 8.85
C LEU A 114 -10.60 -1.55 10.05
N GLY A 115 -11.79 -0.96 10.06
CA GLY A 115 -12.79 -1.18 11.11
C GLY A 115 -13.32 -2.62 11.12
N LEU A 116 -13.55 -3.19 9.94
CA LEU A 116 -13.99 -4.58 9.79
C LEU A 116 -12.90 -5.57 10.20
N GLU A 117 -11.62 -5.30 9.86
CA GLU A 117 -10.50 -6.08 10.38
C GLU A 117 -10.47 -6.05 11.92
N ILE A 118 -10.49 -4.86 12.54
CA ILE A 118 -10.43 -4.75 14.00
C ILE A 118 -11.60 -5.48 14.67
N TYR A 119 -12.79 -5.43 14.07
CA TYR A 119 -13.96 -6.15 14.54
C TYR A 119 -13.71 -7.67 14.54
N GLU A 120 -13.18 -8.21 13.44
CA GLU A 120 -12.84 -9.63 13.31
C GLU A 120 -11.78 -10.05 14.34
N PHE A 121 -10.73 -9.25 14.51
CA PHE A 121 -9.73 -9.46 15.57
C PHE A 121 -10.36 -9.51 16.96
N THR A 122 -11.29 -8.59 17.25
CA THR A 122 -11.93 -8.51 18.56
C THR A 122 -12.84 -9.71 18.82
N GLU A 123 -13.54 -10.19 17.79
CA GLU A 123 -14.37 -11.40 17.88
C GLU A 123 -13.51 -12.66 18.08
N MET A 124 -12.38 -12.78 17.38
CA MET A 124 -11.40 -13.86 17.59
C MET A 124 -10.82 -13.86 19.01
N VAL A 125 -10.47 -12.68 19.57
CA VAL A 125 -9.99 -12.57 20.95
C VAL A 125 -11.08 -12.97 21.96
N HIS A 126 -12.33 -12.55 21.74
CA HIS A 126 -13.45 -12.93 22.62
C HIS A 126 -13.74 -14.43 22.61
N HIS A 127 -13.49 -15.11 21.49
CA HIS A 127 -13.65 -16.56 21.36
C HIS A 127 -12.44 -17.35 21.92
N GLY A 128 -11.47 -16.67 22.54
CA GLY A 128 -10.35 -17.30 23.24
C GLY A 128 -9.11 -17.56 22.37
N ALA A 129 -9.08 -17.08 21.12
CA ALA A 129 -7.90 -17.13 20.25
C ALA A 129 -6.98 -15.93 20.52
N LEU A 130 -6.37 -15.91 21.71
CA LEU A 130 -5.31 -14.96 22.07
C LEU A 130 -4.02 -15.22 21.27
N ILE A 131 -3.20 -14.18 21.10
CA ILE A 131 -1.83 -14.26 20.54
C ILE A 131 -0.98 -15.33 21.25
N THR A 132 -1.29 -15.65 22.51
CA THR A 132 -0.56 -16.60 23.36
C THR A 132 -1.10 -18.03 23.32
N THR A 133 -2.22 -18.28 22.64
CA THR A 133 -2.88 -19.61 22.67
C THR A 133 -2.17 -20.63 21.77
N SER A 134 -1.57 -20.17 20.66
CA SER A 134 -0.80 -21.02 19.76
C SER A 134 0.17 -20.20 18.91
N ALA A 135 1.28 -20.82 18.50
CA ALA A 135 2.24 -20.24 17.56
C ALA A 135 1.58 -19.86 16.22
N PHE A 136 0.55 -20.61 15.82
CA PHE A 136 -0.28 -20.33 14.65
C PHE A 136 -1.02 -18.98 14.76
N THR A 137 -1.75 -18.78 15.86
CA THR A 137 -2.48 -17.55 16.14
C THR A 137 -1.53 -16.36 16.26
N GLY A 138 -0.37 -16.52 16.93
CA GLY A 138 0.64 -15.46 17.00
C GLY A 138 1.18 -15.03 15.62
N ALA A 139 1.47 -15.99 14.74
CA ALA A 139 1.91 -15.71 13.37
C ALA A 139 0.81 -15.03 12.54
N PHE A 140 -0.44 -15.47 12.67
CA PHE A 140 -1.61 -14.84 12.04
C PHE A 140 -1.76 -13.37 12.46
N TYR A 141 -1.83 -13.10 13.76
CA TYR A 141 -2.02 -11.74 14.28
C TYR A 141 -0.86 -10.82 13.90
N THR A 142 0.37 -11.33 13.84
CA THR A 142 1.53 -10.55 13.40
C THR A 142 1.45 -10.24 11.91
N LEU A 143 1.14 -11.23 11.07
CA LEU A 143 1.05 -11.07 9.63
C LEU A 143 -0.10 -10.12 9.22
N VAL A 144 -1.30 -10.35 9.75
CA VAL A 144 -2.47 -9.52 9.45
C VAL A 144 -2.38 -8.17 10.16
N GLY A 145 -1.89 -8.13 11.40
CA GLY A 145 -1.71 -6.88 12.15
C GLY A 145 -0.64 -5.96 11.54
N THR A 146 0.45 -6.51 11.00
CA THR A 146 1.44 -5.71 10.26
C THR A 146 0.82 -5.15 8.98
N HIS A 147 -0.01 -5.92 8.27
CA HIS A 147 -0.76 -5.40 7.13
C HIS A 147 -1.70 -4.24 7.52
N GLY A 148 -2.54 -4.43 8.54
CA GLY A 148 -3.43 -3.39 9.04
C GLY A 148 -2.66 -2.13 9.49
N ALA A 149 -1.48 -2.29 10.10
CA ALA A 149 -0.61 -1.16 10.44
C ALA A 149 -0.11 -0.40 9.19
N HIS A 150 0.26 -1.10 8.11
CA HIS A 150 0.66 -0.46 6.85
C HIS A 150 -0.50 0.29 6.19
N VAL A 151 -1.72 -0.28 6.20
CA VAL A 151 -2.94 0.39 5.71
C VAL A 151 -3.21 1.66 6.53
N THR A 152 -3.06 1.58 7.84
CA THR A 152 -3.23 2.73 8.75
C THR A 152 -2.22 3.84 8.43
N PHE A 153 -0.95 3.49 8.21
CA PHE A 153 0.08 4.44 7.78
C PHE A 153 -0.27 5.08 6.43
N GLY A 154 -0.75 4.29 5.46
CA GLY A 154 -1.24 4.77 4.18
C GLY A 154 -2.41 5.75 4.32
N LEU A 155 -3.37 5.47 5.22
CA LEU A 155 -4.50 6.35 5.51
C LEU A 155 -4.04 7.69 6.08
N PHE A 156 -3.12 7.68 7.04
CA PHE A 156 -2.54 8.91 7.60
C PHE A 156 -1.82 9.73 6.52
N TRP A 157 -1.07 9.07 5.64
CA TRP A 157 -0.43 9.73 4.50
C TRP A 157 -1.46 10.34 3.55
N MET A 158 -2.50 9.60 3.19
CA MET A 158 -3.58 10.06 2.30
C MET A 158 -4.31 11.27 2.90
N PHE A 159 -4.59 11.25 4.20
CA PHE A 159 -5.18 12.37 4.92
C PHE A 159 -4.27 13.61 4.92
N GLY A 160 -2.96 13.42 5.12
CA GLY A 160 -1.96 14.48 4.99
C GLY A 160 -1.94 15.12 3.60
N LEU A 161 -2.05 14.31 2.54
CA LEU A 161 -2.16 14.79 1.17
C LEU A 161 -3.47 15.52 0.90
N LEU A 162 -4.60 15.07 1.45
CA LEU A 162 -5.88 15.78 1.34
C LEU A 162 -5.80 17.18 1.96
N LEU A 163 -5.19 17.31 3.14
CA LEU A 163 -4.98 18.61 3.79
C LEU A 163 -4.01 19.51 2.99
N GLN A 164 -2.95 18.93 2.42
CA GLN A 164 -2.00 19.66 1.58
C GLN A 164 -2.64 20.12 0.27
N LEU A 165 -3.48 19.29 -0.35
CA LEU A 165 -4.24 19.59 -1.55
C LEU A 165 -5.22 20.74 -1.32
N LYS A 166 -5.90 20.76 -0.15
CA LYS A 166 -6.81 21.85 0.25
C LYS A 166 -6.08 23.18 0.46
N LYS A 167 -4.84 23.17 0.98
CA LYS A 167 -4.07 24.40 1.28
C LYS A 167 -3.25 24.94 0.10
N ARG A 168 -2.66 24.08 -0.74
CA ARG A 168 -1.71 24.47 -1.79
C ARG A 168 -2.21 24.26 -3.23
N GLY A 169 -3.33 23.55 -3.42
CA GLY A 169 -3.85 23.19 -4.76
C GLY A 169 -2.97 22.18 -5.50
N ILE A 170 -3.28 21.83 -6.75
CA ILE A 170 -2.45 20.92 -7.56
C ILE A 170 -1.13 21.63 -7.92
N THR A 171 -0.08 21.30 -7.19
CA THR A 171 1.31 21.57 -7.58
C THR A 171 1.96 20.30 -8.16
N PRO A 172 3.01 20.43 -9.01
CA PRO A 172 3.71 19.28 -9.58
C PRO A 172 4.25 18.32 -8.52
N GLU A 173 4.65 18.84 -7.34
CA GLU A 173 5.09 18.03 -6.21
C GLU A 173 3.98 17.14 -5.63
N ILE A 174 2.74 17.65 -5.51
CA ILE A 174 1.62 16.87 -4.99
C ILE A 174 1.22 15.78 -5.99
N ARG A 175 1.34 16.05 -7.29
CA ARG A 175 1.10 15.05 -8.34
C ARG A 175 2.02 13.84 -8.18
N GLY A 176 3.32 14.07 -7.97
CA GLY A 176 4.27 12.99 -7.68
C GLY A 176 3.92 12.23 -6.40
N LYS A 177 3.56 12.93 -5.32
CA LYS A 177 3.19 12.28 -4.06
C LYS A 177 1.90 11.44 -4.16
N VAL A 178 0.90 11.90 -4.90
CA VAL A 178 -0.35 11.15 -5.13
C VAL A 178 -0.09 9.92 -5.99
N MET A 179 0.80 10.01 -6.98
CA MET A 179 1.19 8.86 -7.80
C MET A 179 1.90 7.79 -6.96
N ASN A 180 2.86 8.18 -6.12
CA ASN A 180 3.51 7.25 -5.19
C ASN A 180 2.51 6.66 -4.19
N LEU A 181 1.61 7.49 -3.63
CA LEU A 181 0.56 7.01 -2.73
C LEU A 181 -0.33 5.97 -3.40
N SER A 182 -0.76 6.19 -4.65
CA SER A 182 -1.62 5.23 -5.32
C SER A 182 -0.88 3.92 -5.63
N LEU A 183 0.42 3.98 -5.94
CA LEU A 183 1.22 2.78 -6.14
C LEU A 183 1.38 2.01 -4.81
N PHE A 184 1.59 2.72 -3.70
CA PHE A 184 1.56 2.13 -2.35
C PHE A 184 0.22 1.44 -2.05
N TRP A 185 -0.88 2.12 -2.35
CA TRP A 185 -2.22 1.63 -2.05
C TRP A 185 -2.55 0.35 -2.83
N HIS A 186 -2.19 0.33 -4.11
CA HIS A 186 -2.35 -0.85 -4.96
C HIS A 186 -1.46 -2.01 -4.49
N PHE A 187 -0.25 -1.72 -4.01
CA PHE A 187 0.62 -2.74 -3.41
C PHE A 187 -0.01 -3.37 -2.16
N LEU A 188 -0.59 -2.56 -1.27
CA LEU A 188 -1.30 -3.07 -0.09
C LEU A 188 -2.48 -3.96 -0.49
N ASP A 189 -3.28 -3.56 -1.48
CA ASP A 189 -4.38 -4.37 -2.01
C ASP A 189 -3.90 -5.73 -2.54
N VAL A 190 -2.79 -5.76 -3.29
CA VAL A 190 -2.20 -7.03 -3.76
C VAL A 190 -1.79 -7.93 -2.59
N VAL A 191 -1.11 -7.39 -1.57
CA VAL A 191 -0.71 -8.16 -0.37
C VAL A 191 -1.94 -8.72 0.35
N TRP A 192 -3.04 -7.96 0.41
CA TRP A 192 -4.29 -8.42 1.01
C TRP A 192 -4.90 -9.62 0.26
N ILE A 193 -4.87 -9.62 -1.07
CA ILE A 193 -5.35 -10.75 -1.88
C ILE A 193 -4.54 -12.03 -1.56
N PHE A 194 -3.22 -11.89 -1.34
CA PHE A 194 -2.39 -13.01 -0.88
C PHE A 194 -2.76 -13.46 0.54
N LEU A 195 -3.07 -12.53 1.45
CA LEU A 195 -3.54 -12.87 2.80
C LEU A 195 -4.85 -13.64 2.75
N LEU A 196 -5.85 -13.17 2.01
CA LEU A 196 -7.11 -13.87 1.79
C LEU A 196 -6.85 -15.30 1.30
N THR A 197 -6.01 -15.45 0.28
CA THR A 197 -5.80 -16.75 -0.37
C THR A 197 -4.99 -17.72 0.49
N ILE A 198 -3.91 -17.27 1.14
CA ILE A 198 -3.00 -18.16 1.88
C ILE A 198 -3.46 -18.36 3.32
N VAL A 199 -3.97 -17.32 3.97
CA VAL A 199 -4.29 -17.35 5.39
C VAL A 199 -5.73 -17.80 5.58
N TYR A 200 -6.67 -17.09 4.97
CA TYR A 200 -8.10 -17.33 5.20
C TYR A 200 -8.61 -18.56 4.44
N LEU A 201 -8.31 -18.69 3.14
CA LEU A 201 -8.80 -19.84 2.37
C LEU A 201 -8.14 -21.16 2.80
N MET A 202 -6.85 -21.13 3.18
CA MET A 202 -6.17 -22.31 3.74
C MET A 202 -6.51 -22.54 5.22
N GLY A 203 -7.00 -21.53 5.95
CA GLY A 203 -7.46 -21.68 7.33
C GLY A 203 -8.88 -22.25 7.46
N VAL A 204 -9.66 -22.19 6.38
CA VAL A 204 -11.04 -22.74 6.30
C VAL A 204 -11.08 -24.17 5.72
N MET A 205 -10.05 -24.60 4.98
CA MET A 205 -9.91 -25.96 4.43
C MET A 205 -9.09 -26.88 5.33
#